data_AF-A0A6A4EUP4-F1
#
_entry.id   AF-A0A6A4EUP4-F1
#
_cell.length_a   1.000
_cell.length_b   1.000
_cell.length_c   1.000
_cell.angle_alpha   90.00
_cell.angle_beta   90.00
_cell.angle_gamma   90.00
#
_symmetry.space_group_name_H-M   'P 1'
#
loop_
_entity.id
_entity.type
_entity.pdbx_description
1 polymer ?
#
loop_
_entity_poly.entity_id
_entity_poly.type
_entity_poly.pdbx_seq_one_letter_code
_entity_poly.pdbx_strand_id
1 'polypeptide(L)'
;MNATTIDTTALAVTSDENTKLQFKAAAYVSWVVTGIVFLLLIAMRKRLKIAIAIIRESSKAIQKLPMLLIWPVVPTAFFVGLVIYCVAVAAYLLSSDDLTSAVKESAATFNVTTELSAAEELPAKKLQQVLLAFHVFGFLWTNQLLQAISICVIAGSVAQFYWTPPSDNGKRTLDARFPIARALGYTLRFSLGSLCFGSFIVAFVQFLRIMLEYLDRNTKQIQQSNRMVRVALLSVKCCLWCFEKCIKFLSKNAYILIAMKGSSFCAASARSFKLIFKNMARVAVVNSISFFLLFLIKLTVTLAVGLAVFALLSKSSSLSLSADQLSLLGGETVTSPLAPVVVACVLAWLVASAFVNVYDAAIDTILLCFCEDTELHGDTSSEFMSKELQRIMGGDAPNREGKEGKPQLIQVAPRGEGKSTSPPGSPARFETPVERMEETDI
;
A
#
# COMPACT_ATOMS: atom_id res chain seq x y z
N MET A 1 -10.48 65.42 13.54
CA MET A 1 -10.23 64.01 13.15
C MET A 1 -10.81 63.13 14.24
N ASN A 2 -12.01 62.58 14.03
CA ASN A 2 -12.67 61.71 15.02
C ASN A 2 -12.15 60.28 14.87
N ALA A 3 -11.46 59.79 15.91
CA ALA A 3 -11.13 58.38 16.07
C ALA A 3 -12.40 57.64 16.51
N THR A 4 -12.96 56.81 15.62
CA THR A 4 -14.00 55.84 15.97
C THR A 4 -13.37 54.74 16.84
N THR A 5 -13.69 54.72 18.12
CA THR A 5 -13.43 53.60 19.02
C THR A 5 -14.21 52.38 18.54
N ILE A 6 -13.51 51.38 18.01
CA ILE A 6 -14.08 50.09 17.66
C ILE A 6 -14.49 49.40 18.97
N ASP A 7 -15.79 49.16 19.15
CA ASP A 7 -16.32 48.47 20.33
C ASP A 7 -15.99 46.98 20.26
N THR A 8 -14.84 46.63 20.85
CA THR A 8 -14.30 45.26 20.91
C THR A 8 -15.22 44.29 21.64
N THR A 9 -16.11 44.78 22.51
CA THR A 9 -17.07 43.93 23.23
C THR A 9 -18.22 43.47 22.34
N ALA A 10 -18.74 44.35 21.48
CA ALA A 10 -19.77 43.98 20.50
C ALA A 10 -19.25 42.99 19.44
N LEU A 11 -17.99 43.14 19.01
CA LEU A 11 -17.32 42.18 18.11
C LEU A 11 -17.06 40.82 18.78
N ALA A 12 -16.70 40.80 20.07
CA ALA A 12 -16.51 39.57 20.83
C ALA A 12 -17.82 38.80 21.04
N VAL A 13 -18.92 39.50 21.35
CA VAL A 13 -20.26 38.89 21.54
C VAL A 13 -20.82 38.32 20.24
N THR A 14 -20.70 39.06 19.13
CA THR A 14 -21.13 38.57 17.80
C THR A 14 -20.28 37.41 17.29
N SER A 15 -18.98 37.37 17.62
CA SER A 15 -18.11 36.23 17.33
C SER A 15 -18.50 34.99 18.14
N ASP A 16 -18.83 35.13 19.42
CA ASP A 16 -19.23 34.02 20.30
C ASP A 16 -20.60 33.42 19.89
N GLU A 17 -21.58 34.25 19.51
CA GLU A 17 -22.88 33.80 18.99
C GLU A 17 -22.74 33.02 17.67
N ASN A 18 -21.96 33.53 16.71
CA ASN A 18 -21.70 32.83 15.45
C ASN A 18 -20.96 31.50 15.67
N THR A 19 -20.02 31.48 16.62
CA THR A 19 -19.27 30.28 17.00
C THR A 19 -20.20 29.23 17.62
N LYS A 20 -21.11 29.63 18.51
CA LYS A 20 -22.14 28.75 19.09
C LYS A 20 -23.09 28.20 18.01
N LEU A 21 -23.49 29.01 17.04
CA LEU A 21 -24.33 28.58 15.92
C LEU A 21 -23.61 27.55 15.03
N GLN A 22 -22.33 27.79 14.71
CA GLN A 22 -21.50 26.85 13.96
C GLN A 22 -21.33 25.51 14.69
N PHE A 23 -21.07 25.52 16.00
CA PHE A 23 -20.98 24.29 16.78
C PHE A 23 -22.30 23.53 16.87
N LYS A 24 -23.44 24.24 17.02
CA LYS A 24 -24.77 23.61 16.98
C LYS A 24 -25.04 22.95 15.62
N ALA A 25 -24.78 23.67 14.52
CA ALA A 25 -24.94 23.13 13.17
C ALA A 25 -24.04 21.90 12.94
N ALA A 26 -22.77 21.98 13.34
CA ALA A 26 -21.84 20.86 13.26
C ALA A 26 -22.31 19.65 14.09
N ALA A 27 -22.88 19.87 15.28
CA ALA A 27 -23.41 18.81 16.13
C ALA A 27 -24.62 18.11 15.49
N TYR A 28 -25.56 18.85 14.91
CA TYR A 28 -26.70 18.26 14.19
C TYR A 28 -26.25 17.49 12.94
N VAL A 29 -25.35 18.06 12.14
CA VAL A 29 -24.76 17.38 10.98
C VAL A 29 -24.07 16.09 11.43
N SER A 30 -23.28 16.13 12.51
CA SER A 30 -22.64 14.95 13.07
C SER A 30 -23.65 13.90 13.50
N TRP A 31 -24.72 14.26 14.22
CA TRP A 31 -25.77 13.32 14.64
C TRP A 31 -26.47 12.65 13.46
N VAL A 32 -26.80 13.42 12.42
CA VAL A 32 -27.42 12.89 11.20
C VAL A 32 -26.45 11.94 10.48
N VAL A 33 -25.19 12.35 10.30
CA VAL A 33 -24.16 11.49 9.69
C VAL A 33 -23.96 10.21 10.49
N THR A 34 -23.88 10.29 11.82
CA THR A 34 -23.77 9.13 12.71
C THR A 34 -25.00 8.22 12.59
N GLY A 35 -26.21 8.78 12.54
CA GLY A 35 -27.45 8.01 12.35
C GLY A 35 -27.46 7.26 11.01
N ILE A 36 -27.07 7.92 9.92
CA ILE A 36 -26.96 7.30 8.59
C ILE A 36 -25.92 6.18 8.60
N VAL A 37 -24.72 6.43 9.14
CA VAL A 37 -23.67 5.40 9.25
C VAL A 37 -24.16 4.21 10.08
N PHE A 38 -24.85 4.46 11.20
CA PHE A 38 -25.40 3.42 12.05
C PHE A 38 -26.44 2.57 11.33
N LEU A 39 -27.36 3.19 10.58
CA LEU A 39 -28.33 2.48 9.75
C LEU A 39 -27.65 1.64 8.65
N LEU A 40 -26.62 2.18 7.99
CA LEU A 40 -25.82 1.43 7.01
C LEU A 40 -25.11 0.23 7.65
N LEU A 41 -24.53 0.38 8.83
CA LEU A 41 -23.91 -0.73 9.56
C LEU A 41 -24.94 -1.80 9.94
N ILE A 42 -26.15 -1.40 10.33
CA ILE A 42 -27.27 -2.31 10.59
C ILE A 42 -27.69 -3.05 9.32
N ALA A 43 -27.84 -2.35 8.20
CA ALA A 43 -28.21 -2.95 6.92
C ALA A 43 -27.15 -3.97 6.43
N MET A 44 -25.87 -3.69 6.70
CA MET A 44 -24.74 -4.53 6.28
C MET A 44 -24.31 -5.57 7.32
N ARG A 45 -25.10 -5.85 8.37
CA ARG A 45 -24.77 -6.82 9.45
C ARG A 45 -24.24 -8.16 8.96
N LYS A 46 -24.80 -8.72 7.88
CA LYS A 46 -24.30 -9.99 7.28
C LYS A 46 -22.88 -9.84 6.72
N ARG A 47 -22.61 -8.75 6.01
CA ARG A 47 -21.29 -8.43 5.43
C ARG A 47 -20.27 -8.10 6.52
N LEU A 48 -20.70 -7.45 7.62
CA LEU A 48 -19.88 -7.17 8.79
C LEU A 48 -19.36 -8.45 9.46
N LYS A 49 -20.20 -9.50 9.57
CA LYS A 49 -19.75 -10.80 10.08
C LYS A 49 -18.64 -11.42 9.23
N ILE A 50 -18.79 -11.37 7.90
CA ILE A 50 -17.74 -11.83 6.97
C ILE A 50 -16.47 -11.01 7.15
N ALA A 51 -16.58 -9.68 7.27
CA ALA A 51 -15.42 -8.82 7.44
C ALA A 51 -14.65 -9.11 8.74
N ILE A 52 -15.36 -9.29 9.86
CA ILE A 52 -14.74 -9.69 11.13
C ILE A 52 -14.02 -11.03 10.99
N ALA A 53 -14.62 -11.99 10.29
CA ALA A 53 -14.00 -13.30 10.05
C ALA A 53 -12.73 -13.19 9.18
N ILE A 54 -12.74 -12.36 8.12
CA ILE A 54 -11.56 -12.08 7.28
C ILE A 54 -10.43 -11.44 8.11
N ILE A 55 -10.75 -10.46 8.96
CA ILE A 55 -9.77 -9.79 9.82
C ILE A 55 -9.19 -10.77 10.87
N ARG A 56 -10.03 -11.63 11.47
CA ARG A 56 -9.58 -12.71 12.36
C ARG A 56 -8.67 -13.68 11.64
N GLU A 57 -9.03 -14.07 10.43
CA GLU A 57 -8.25 -15.02 9.64
C GLU A 57 -6.88 -14.44 9.25
N SER A 58 -6.84 -13.14 8.91
CA SER A 58 -5.61 -12.39 8.67
C SER A 58 -4.73 -12.34 9.93
N SER A 59 -5.35 -12.17 11.10
CA SER A 59 -4.64 -12.21 12.38
C SER A 59 -4.03 -13.59 12.66
N LYS A 60 -4.76 -14.68 12.36
CA LYS A 60 -4.22 -16.05 12.45
C LYS A 60 -3.07 -16.28 11.46
N ALA A 61 -3.16 -15.72 10.26
CA ALA A 61 -2.10 -15.79 9.26
C ALA A 61 -0.80 -15.18 9.80
N ILE A 62 -0.87 -13.97 10.36
CA ILE A 62 0.29 -13.26 10.92
C ILE A 62 0.85 -13.99 12.15
N GLN A 63 -0.02 -14.54 13.02
CA GLN A 63 0.43 -15.35 14.16
C GLN A 63 1.16 -16.62 13.71
N LYS A 64 0.71 -17.25 12.62
CA LYS A 64 1.34 -18.46 12.07
C LYS A 64 2.63 -18.16 11.29
N LEU A 65 2.76 -16.93 10.79
CA LEU A 65 3.89 -16.44 10.01
C LEU A 65 4.61 -15.32 10.79
N PRO A 66 5.25 -15.60 11.94
CA PRO A 66 5.81 -14.57 12.83
C PRO A 66 6.89 -13.71 12.15
N MET A 67 7.56 -14.26 11.13
CA MET A 67 8.54 -13.51 10.33
C MET A 67 7.92 -12.33 9.57
N LEU A 68 6.59 -12.29 9.37
CA LEU A 68 5.89 -11.14 8.77
C LEU A 68 5.99 -9.89 9.67
N LEU A 69 6.10 -10.08 10.98
CA LEU A 69 6.26 -8.96 11.91
C LEU A 69 7.65 -8.30 11.78
N ILE A 70 8.68 -9.06 11.39
CA ILE A 70 10.03 -8.53 11.19
C ILE A 70 10.20 -7.97 9.76
N TRP A 71 9.39 -8.46 8.81
CA TRP A 71 9.42 -8.04 7.42
C TRP A 71 9.48 -6.52 7.18
N PRO A 72 8.69 -5.63 7.84
CA PRO A 72 8.69 -4.21 7.54
C PRO A 72 10.00 -3.49 7.87
N VAL A 73 10.89 -4.09 8.67
CA VAL A 73 12.24 -3.58 8.91
C VAL A 73 13.06 -3.55 7.62
N VAL A 74 12.95 -4.59 6.79
CA VAL A 74 13.71 -4.71 5.53
C VAL A 74 13.39 -3.58 4.54
N PRO A 75 12.14 -3.38 4.06
CA PRO A 75 11.82 -2.29 3.16
C PRO A 75 11.99 -0.92 3.81
N THR A 76 11.85 -0.78 5.14
CA THR A 76 12.12 0.49 5.81
C THR A 76 13.62 0.82 5.76
N ALA A 77 14.50 -0.14 6.01
CA ALA A 77 15.95 0.04 5.91
C ALA A 77 16.38 0.41 4.48
N PHE A 78 15.85 -0.29 3.47
CA PHE A 78 16.07 0.05 2.06
C PHE A 78 15.55 1.45 1.71
N PHE A 79 14.39 1.84 2.23
CA PHE A 79 13.84 3.17 2.02
C PHE A 79 14.73 4.26 2.64
N VAL A 80 15.21 4.07 3.87
CA VAL A 80 16.13 5.01 4.53
C VAL A 80 17.43 5.12 3.75
N GLY A 81 18.02 3.99 3.32
CA GLY A 81 19.21 3.97 2.47
C GLY A 81 18.99 4.69 1.15
N LEU A 82 17.84 4.48 0.51
CA LEU A 82 17.45 5.18 -0.72
C LEU A 82 17.32 6.69 -0.52
N VAL A 83 16.75 7.14 0.61
CA VAL A 83 16.66 8.58 0.94
C VAL A 83 18.05 9.17 1.13
N ILE A 84 18.94 8.52 1.88
CA ILE A 84 20.33 8.99 2.09
C ILE A 84 21.05 9.11 0.75
N TYR A 85 20.99 8.06 -0.08
CA TYR A 85 21.58 8.07 -1.43
C TYR A 85 20.99 9.20 -2.29
N CYS A 86 19.66 9.35 -2.28
CA CYS A 86 18.98 10.36 -3.07
C CYS A 86 19.38 11.78 -2.67
N VAL A 87 19.47 12.06 -1.37
CA VAL A 87 19.88 13.37 -0.83
C VAL A 87 21.34 13.65 -1.17
N ALA A 88 22.24 12.68 -1.03
CA ALA A 88 23.65 12.84 -1.37
C ALA A 88 23.83 13.20 -2.86
N VAL A 89 23.22 12.42 -3.76
CA VAL A 89 23.30 12.70 -5.21
C VAL A 89 22.66 14.04 -5.57
N ALA A 90 21.51 14.39 -4.97
CA ALA A 90 20.89 15.68 -5.20
C ALA A 90 21.77 16.85 -4.73
N ALA A 91 22.48 16.71 -3.62
CA ALA A 91 23.43 17.71 -3.15
C ALA A 91 24.60 17.91 -4.15
N TYR A 92 25.16 16.82 -4.69
CA TYR A 92 26.19 16.91 -5.73
C TYR A 92 25.69 17.55 -7.03
N LEU A 93 24.47 17.20 -7.45
CA LEU A 93 23.84 17.79 -8.65
C LEU A 93 23.56 19.29 -8.47
N LEU A 94 23.12 19.72 -7.29
CA LEU A 94 22.79 21.12 -7.00
C LEU A 94 24.02 22.00 -6.75
N SER A 95 25.11 21.42 -6.25
CA SER A 95 26.35 22.14 -5.95
C SER A 95 27.27 22.33 -7.15
N SER A 96 27.02 21.61 -8.25
CA SER A 96 27.84 21.68 -9.46
C SER A 96 27.30 22.73 -10.44
N ASP A 97 28.18 23.65 -10.88
CA ASP A 97 27.82 24.75 -11.79
C ASP A 97 27.70 24.32 -13.27
N ASP A 98 28.53 23.36 -13.71
CA ASP A 98 28.49 22.79 -15.06
C ASP A 98 28.73 21.28 -15.01
N LEU A 99 27.79 20.51 -15.56
CA LEU A 99 27.84 19.05 -15.64
C LEU A 99 28.21 18.53 -17.04
N THR A 100 28.43 19.41 -18.01
CA THR A 100 28.60 19.04 -19.41
C THR A 100 29.80 18.11 -19.63
N SER A 101 30.92 18.37 -18.96
CA SER A 101 32.13 17.54 -19.02
C SER A 101 31.91 16.14 -18.42
N ALA A 102 31.28 16.07 -17.24
CA ALA A 102 30.98 14.80 -16.57
C ALA A 102 29.99 13.93 -17.37
N VAL A 103 29.02 14.57 -18.03
CA VAL A 103 28.06 13.90 -18.93
C VAL A 103 28.78 13.32 -20.16
N LYS A 104 29.75 14.05 -20.73
CA LYS A 104 30.57 13.57 -21.87
C LYS A 104 31.41 12.35 -21.49
N GLU A 105 32.09 12.41 -20.35
CA GLU A 105 32.89 11.30 -19.84
C GLU A 105 32.04 10.05 -19.59
N SER A 106 30.85 10.24 -19.00
CA SER A 106 29.90 9.15 -18.79
C SER A 106 29.39 8.56 -20.11
N ALA A 107 29.03 9.40 -21.09
CA ALA A 107 28.56 8.95 -22.39
C ALA A 107 29.62 8.16 -23.17
N ALA A 108 30.89 8.57 -23.07
CA ALA A 108 32.02 7.83 -23.61
C ALA A 108 32.17 6.47 -22.92
N THR A 109 32.00 6.41 -21.60
CA THR A 109 32.07 5.16 -20.82
C THR A 109 30.98 4.16 -21.23
N PHE A 110 29.77 4.65 -21.55
CA PHE A 110 28.64 3.80 -21.94
C PHE A 110 28.46 3.62 -23.47
N ASN A 111 29.40 4.12 -24.30
CA ASN A 111 29.30 4.10 -25.77
C ASN A 111 27.99 4.70 -26.32
N VAL A 112 27.47 5.77 -25.70
CA VAL A 112 26.23 6.46 -26.11
C VAL A 112 26.53 7.87 -26.66
N THR A 113 27.66 8.02 -27.34
CA THR A 113 28.15 9.33 -27.82
C THR A 113 27.32 9.90 -28.99
N THR A 114 26.64 9.05 -29.77
CA THR A 114 25.81 9.45 -30.93
C THR A 114 24.49 10.12 -30.57
N GLU A 115 23.98 9.92 -29.35
CA GLU A 115 22.75 10.54 -28.84
C GLU A 115 23.03 11.84 -28.07
N LEU A 116 24.32 12.18 -27.86
CA LEU A 116 24.75 13.24 -26.96
C LEU A 116 24.68 14.64 -27.58
N SER A 117 24.56 14.73 -28.91
CA SER A 117 24.51 16.01 -29.64
C SER A 117 23.38 16.92 -29.15
N ALA A 118 22.25 16.36 -28.70
CA ALA A 118 21.13 17.11 -28.14
C ALA A 118 21.38 17.62 -26.71
N ALA A 119 22.28 16.98 -25.96
CA ALA A 119 22.64 17.41 -24.61
C ALA A 119 23.69 18.53 -24.62
N GLU A 120 24.53 18.60 -25.65
CA GLU A 120 25.52 19.68 -25.84
C GLU A 120 24.90 21.04 -26.15
N GLU A 121 23.73 21.07 -26.77
CA GLU A 121 23.03 22.32 -27.10
C GLU A 121 22.23 22.90 -25.92
N LEU A 122 22.07 22.15 -24.83
CA LEU A 122 21.31 22.60 -23.67
C LEU A 122 22.16 23.54 -22.80
N PRO A 123 21.64 24.70 -22.37
CA PRO A 123 22.35 25.53 -21.41
C PRO A 123 22.54 24.77 -20.09
N ALA A 124 23.69 24.96 -19.42
CA ALA A 124 24.09 24.20 -18.22
C ALA A 124 22.98 24.10 -17.15
N LYS A 125 22.25 25.19 -16.90
CA LYS A 125 21.10 25.20 -15.98
C LYS A 125 19.96 24.27 -16.39
N LYS A 126 19.68 24.13 -17.70
CA LYS A 126 18.65 23.21 -18.21
C LYS A 126 19.10 21.76 -18.12
N LEU A 127 20.37 21.48 -18.42
CA LEU A 127 20.97 20.16 -18.23
C LEU A 127 20.85 19.71 -16.76
N GLN A 128 21.21 20.59 -15.82
CA GLN A 128 21.07 20.34 -14.38
C GLN A 128 19.61 20.05 -13.97
N GLN A 129 18.65 20.81 -14.51
CA GLN A 129 17.21 20.57 -14.26
C GLN A 129 16.73 19.21 -14.78
N VAL A 130 17.16 18.80 -15.97
CA VAL A 130 16.80 17.49 -16.56
C VAL A 130 17.39 16.35 -15.74
N LEU A 131 18.65 16.45 -15.34
CA LEU A 131 19.31 15.44 -14.49
C LEU A 131 18.65 15.32 -13.12
N LEU A 132 18.28 16.46 -12.50
CA LEU A 132 17.54 16.46 -11.25
C LEU A 132 16.14 15.82 -11.41
N ALA A 133 15.44 16.12 -12.51
CA ALA A 133 14.15 15.52 -12.80
C ALA A 133 14.25 14.00 -13.00
N PHE A 134 15.27 13.53 -13.72
CA PHE A 134 15.57 12.10 -13.88
C PHE A 134 15.87 11.43 -12.54
N HIS A 135 16.69 12.07 -11.69
CA HIS A 135 17.03 11.56 -10.36
C HIS A 135 15.80 11.45 -9.44
N VAL A 136 14.93 12.48 -9.43
CA VAL A 136 13.66 12.46 -8.70
C VAL A 136 12.75 11.34 -9.22
N PHE A 137 12.67 11.15 -10.53
CA PHE A 137 11.91 10.05 -11.12
C PHE A 137 12.47 8.68 -10.68
N GLY A 138 13.80 8.50 -10.72
CA GLY A 138 14.48 7.31 -10.24
C GLY A 138 14.17 7.01 -8.78
N PHE A 139 14.19 8.02 -7.91
CA PHE A 139 13.79 7.89 -6.51
C PHE A 139 12.35 7.41 -6.36
N LEU A 140 11.40 8.05 -7.07
CA LEU A 140 9.99 7.67 -7.04
C LEU A 140 9.78 6.22 -7.51
N TRP A 141 10.41 5.84 -8.61
CA TRP A 141 10.28 4.50 -9.18
C TRP A 141 10.86 3.43 -8.27
N THR A 142 12.07 3.64 -7.75
CA THR A 142 12.72 2.69 -6.83
C THR A 142 11.91 2.54 -5.54
N ASN A 143 11.36 3.63 -5.01
CA ASN A 143 10.47 3.58 -3.85
C ASN A 143 9.18 2.79 -4.15
N GLN A 144 8.54 3.02 -5.30
CA GLN A 144 7.34 2.24 -5.68
C GLN A 144 7.66 0.77 -5.90
N LEU A 145 8.84 0.45 -6.46
CA LEU A 145 9.28 -0.93 -6.65
C LEU A 145 9.47 -1.64 -5.30
N LEU A 146 10.07 -0.95 -4.33
CA LEU A 146 10.26 -1.48 -2.98
C LEU A 146 8.91 -1.81 -2.31
N GLN A 147 7.91 -0.94 -2.46
CA GLN A 147 6.55 -1.20 -1.97
C GLN A 147 5.88 -2.37 -2.71
N ALA A 148 6.04 -2.45 -4.03
CA ALA A 148 5.50 -3.54 -4.84
C ALA A 148 6.06 -4.90 -4.44
N ILE A 149 7.38 -5.00 -4.23
CA ILE A 149 8.05 -6.20 -3.72
C ILE A 149 7.52 -6.55 -2.32
N SER A 150 7.43 -5.57 -1.42
CA SER A 150 6.93 -5.81 -0.06
C SER A 150 5.52 -6.40 -0.05
N ILE A 151 4.58 -5.79 -0.80
CA ILE A 151 3.20 -6.28 -0.92
C ILE A 151 3.18 -7.70 -1.52
N CYS A 152 3.95 -7.93 -2.59
CA CYS A 152 4.00 -9.24 -3.26
C CYS A 152 4.53 -10.36 -2.33
N VAL A 153 5.55 -10.08 -1.52
CA VAL A 153 6.11 -11.05 -0.56
C VAL A 153 5.10 -11.38 0.55
N ILE A 154 4.47 -10.36 1.13
CA ILE A 154 3.43 -10.54 2.16
C ILE A 154 2.28 -11.35 1.56
N ALA A 155 1.77 -10.94 0.41
CA ALA A 155 0.67 -11.60 -0.27
C ALA A 155 1.00 -13.06 -0.62
N GLY A 156 2.20 -13.34 -1.13
CA GLY A 156 2.62 -14.70 -1.46
C GLY A 156 2.71 -15.61 -0.23
N SER A 157 3.14 -15.08 0.91
CA SER A 157 3.19 -15.84 2.16
C SER A 157 1.80 -16.07 2.79
N VAL A 158 0.93 -15.05 2.74
CA VAL A 158 -0.44 -15.12 3.28
C VAL A 158 -1.35 -15.96 2.39
N ALA A 159 -1.18 -15.90 1.07
CA ALA A 159 -1.89 -16.77 0.14
C ALA A 159 -1.52 -18.24 0.35
N GLN A 160 -0.24 -18.58 0.55
CA GLN A 160 0.17 -19.94 0.96
C GLN A 160 -0.57 -20.40 2.22
N PHE A 161 -0.74 -19.49 3.20
CA PHE A 161 -1.51 -19.80 4.40
C PHE A 161 -3.00 -20.00 4.13
N TYR A 162 -3.65 -19.14 3.34
CA TYR A 162 -5.08 -19.28 3.06
C TYR A 162 -5.40 -20.58 2.32
N TRP A 163 -4.62 -20.88 1.26
CA TRP A 163 -4.82 -22.04 0.40
C TRP A 163 -4.28 -23.35 0.97
N THR A 164 -3.86 -23.36 2.23
CA THR A 164 -3.55 -24.60 2.96
C THR A 164 -4.79 -25.02 3.75
N PRO A 165 -5.37 -26.21 3.50
CA PRO A 165 -6.54 -26.67 4.26
C PRO A 165 -6.25 -26.73 5.77
N PRO A 166 -7.18 -26.27 6.64
CA PRO A 166 -7.05 -26.45 8.07
C PRO A 166 -7.22 -27.92 8.46
N SER A 167 -6.36 -28.41 9.36
CA SER A 167 -6.53 -29.72 9.99
C SER A 167 -7.75 -29.73 10.93
N ASP A 168 -8.19 -30.90 11.41
CA ASP A 168 -9.34 -31.05 12.31
C ASP A 168 -9.26 -30.16 13.56
N ASN A 169 -8.04 -29.91 14.04
CA ASN A 169 -7.74 -29.04 15.18
C ASN A 169 -7.75 -27.53 14.83
N GLY A 170 -8.13 -27.16 13.61
CA GLY A 170 -8.14 -25.78 13.09
C GLY A 170 -6.76 -25.19 12.79
N LYS A 171 -5.69 -25.98 12.95
CA LYS A 171 -4.31 -25.56 12.68
C LYS A 171 -3.94 -25.86 11.22
N ARG A 172 -3.22 -24.93 10.59
CA ARG A 172 -2.62 -25.13 9.25
C ARG A 172 -1.15 -25.50 9.37
N THR A 173 -0.72 -26.50 8.60
CA THR A 173 0.68 -26.94 8.49
C THR A 173 1.20 -26.55 7.12
N LEU A 174 2.09 -25.56 7.08
CA LEU A 174 2.69 -25.09 5.84
C LEU A 174 3.82 -26.02 5.41
N ASP A 175 3.86 -26.40 4.14
CA ASP A 175 4.92 -27.26 3.60
C ASP A 175 6.30 -26.59 3.62
N ALA A 176 6.35 -25.25 3.52
CA ALA A 176 7.59 -24.50 3.49
C ALA A 176 8.11 -24.21 4.91
N ARG A 177 9.36 -24.61 5.19
CA ARG A 177 10.07 -24.27 6.44
C ARG A 177 10.20 -22.76 6.66
N PHE A 178 10.39 -22.00 5.58
CA PHE A 178 10.47 -20.53 5.59
C PHE A 178 9.57 -19.92 4.49
N PRO A 179 8.26 -19.72 4.75
CA PRO A 179 7.30 -19.26 3.74
C PRO A 179 7.63 -17.88 3.15
N ILE A 180 8.17 -16.97 3.96
CA ILE A 180 8.54 -15.60 3.51
C ILE A 180 9.78 -15.62 2.63
N ALA A 181 10.82 -16.34 3.01
CA ALA A 181 12.04 -16.46 2.19
C ALA A 181 11.72 -17.10 0.83
N ARG A 182 10.83 -18.10 0.83
CA ARG A 182 10.29 -18.71 -0.38
C ARG A 182 9.51 -17.70 -1.23
N ALA A 183 8.58 -16.95 -0.63
CA ALA A 183 7.80 -15.91 -1.32
C ALA A 183 8.70 -14.80 -1.89
N LEU A 184 9.76 -14.42 -1.18
CA LEU A 184 10.77 -13.48 -1.64
C LEU A 184 11.54 -14.02 -2.86
N GLY A 185 12.01 -15.26 -2.79
CA GLY A 185 12.67 -15.92 -3.92
C GLY A 185 11.82 -15.92 -5.19
N TYR A 186 10.52 -16.24 -5.06
CA TYR A 186 9.61 -16.21 -6.21
C TYR A 186 9.28 -14.81 -6.70
N THR A 187 9.13 -13.86 -5.78
CA THR A 187 8.91 -12.46 -6.11
C THR A 187 10.07 -11.94 -6.96
N LEU A 188 11.30 -12.17 -6.53
CA LEU A 188 12.51 -11.70 -7.23
C LEU A 188 12.78 -12.48 -8.53
N ARG A 189 12.53 -13.80 -8.56
CA ARG A 189 12.86 -14.63 -9.72
C ARG A 189 11.83 -14.58 -10.85
N PHE A 190 10.55 -14.48 -10.52
CA PHE A 190 9.46 -14.67 -11.48
C PHE A 190 8.56 -13.45 -11.64
N SER A 191 8.37 -12.64 -10.59
CA SER A 191 7.41 -11.54 -10.60
C SER A 191 8.04 -10.16 -10.83
N LEU A 192 9.38 -10.05 -10.70
CA LEU A 192 10.09 -8.78 -10.66
C LEU A 192 9.78 -7.88 -11.86
N GLY A 193 9.74 -8.42 -13.09
CA GLY A 193 9.41 -7.62 -14.29
C GLY A 193 8.02 -6.99 -14.24
N SER A 194 7.01 -7.74 -13.78
CA SER A 194 5.65 -7.21 -13.62
C SER A 194 5.56 -6.18 -12.47
N LEU A 195 6.33 -6.37 -11.40
CA LEU A 195 6.42 -5.41 -10.31
C LEU A 195 7.10 -4.11 -10.76
N CYS A 196 8.19 -4.19 -11.53
CA CYS A 196 8.88 -3.04 -12.12
C CYS A 196 7.96 -2.24 -13.06
N PHE A 197 7.19 -2.92 -13.90
CA PHE A 197 6.24 -2.27 -14.80
C PHE A 197 5.09 -1.58 -14.02
N GLY A 198 4.49 -2.28 -13.07
CA GLY A 198 3.43 -1.69 -12.24
C GLY A 198 3.92 -0.50 -11.40
N SER A 199 5.13 -0.61 -10.83
CA SER A 199 5.71 0.46 -10.01
C SER A 199 6.13 1.66 -10.84
N PHE A 200 6.56 1.42 -12.09
CA PHE A 200 6.84 2.47 -13.07
C PHE A 200 5.60 3.30 -13.37
N ILE A 201 4.44 2.66 -13.62
CA ILE A 201 3.18 3.38 -13.88
C ILE A 201 2.81 4.27 -12.69
N VAL A 202 2.90 3.74 -11.47
CA VAL A 202 2.61 4.53 -10.26
C VAL A 202 3.58 5.72 -10.14
N ALA A 203 4.88 5.48 -10.32
CA ALA A 203 5.91 6.51 -10.23
C ALA A 203 5.79 7.58 -11.31
N PHE A 204 5.40 7.21 -12.53
CA PHE A 204 5.13 8.14 -13.62
C PHE A 204 3.99 9.08 -13.28
N VAL A 205 2.88 8.57 -12.74
CA VAL A 205 1.77 9.43 -12.30
C VAL A 205 2.19 10.35 -11.13
N GLN A 206 3.00 9.84 -10.20
CA GLN A 206 3.55 10.67 -9.12
C GLN A 206 4.45 11.77 -9.66
N PHE A 207 5.29 11.45 -10.64
CA PHE A 207 6.16 12.42 -11.29
C PHE A 207 5.36 13.50 -12.02
N LEU A 208 4.32 13.14 -12.78
CA LEU A 208 3.40 14.09 -13.39
C LEU A 208 2.76 15.04 -12.36
N ARG A 209 2.42 14.54 -11.17
CA ARG A 209 1.89 15.40 -10.09
C ARG A 209 2.93 16.37 -9.54
N ILE A 210 4.17 15.94 -9.37
CA ILE A 210 5.26 16.83 -8.94
C ILE A 210 5.52 17.88 -10.02
N MET A 211 5.54 17.48 -11.30
CA MET A 211 5.69 18.41 -12.43
C MET A 211 4.55 19.43 -12.48
N LEU A 212 3.30 19.00 -12.26
CA LEU A 212 2.17 19.91 -12.21
C LEU A 212 2.25 20.90 -11.03
N GLU A 213 2.75 20.46 -9.88
CA GLU A 213 2.99 21.34 -8.73
C GLU A 213 4.11 22.35 -9.02
N TYR A 214 5.16 21.94 -9.73
CA TYR A 214 6.20 22.85 -10.21
C TYR A 214 5.65 23.89 -11.21
N LEU A 215 4.86 23.44 -12.19
CA LEU A 215 4.21 24.33 -13.17
C LEU A 215 3.24 25.32 -12.51
N ASP A 216 2.48 24.87 -11.52
CA ASP A 216 1.58 25.73 -10.75
C ASP A 216 2.35 26.84 -10.02
N ARG A 217 3.50 26.51 -9.43
CA ARG A 217 4.37 27.52 -8.79
C ARG A 217 4.92 28.52 -9.78
N ASN A 218 5.31 28.08 -10.97
CA ASN A 218 5.88 28.94 -12.01
C ASN A 218 4.83 29.82 -12.72
N THR A 219 3.56 29.42 -12.72
CA THR A 219 2.48 30.13 -13.44
C THR A 219 1.62 31.03 -12.54
N LYS A 220 2.00 31.22 -11.27
CA LYS A 220 1.23 32.02 -10.30
C LYS A 220 0.86 33.43 -10.81
N GLN A 221 1.75 34.10 -11.52
CA GLN A 221 1.49 35.44 -12.06
C GLN A 221 0.40 35.42 -13.15
N ILE A 222 0.40 34.40 -14.01
CA ILE A 222 -0.59 34.22 -15.09
C ILE A 222 -1.94 33.77 -14.52
N GLN A 223 -1.93 33.00 -13.43
CA GLN A 223 -3.16 32.59 -12.75
C GLN A 223 -3.87 33.77 -12.07
N GLN A 224 -3.14 34.80 -11.66
CA GLN A 224 -3.72 36.01 -11.08
C GLN A 224 -4.42 36.88 -12.14
N SER A 225 -3.88 36.93 -13.36
CA SER A 225 -4.51 37.64 -14.47
C SER A 225 -5.68 36.87 -15.09
N ASN A 226 -5.58 35.54 -15.20
CA ASN A 226 -6.55 34.70 -15.89
C ASN A 226 -7.20 33.65 -14.96
N ARG A 227 -8.44 33.93 -14.53
CA ARG A 227 -9.23 32.99 -13.72
C ARG A 227 -9.40 31.62 -14.37
N MET A 228 -9.51 31.56 -15.70
CA MET A 228 -9.64 30.30 -16.45
C MET A 228 -8.44 29.38 -16.24
N VAL A 229 -7.22 29.91 -16.28
CA VAL A 229 -5.98 29.14 -16.07
C VAL A 229 -5.93 28.58 -14.65
N ARG A 230 -6.36 29.38 -13.66
CA ARG A 230 -6.44 28.96 -12.26
C ARG A 230 -7.43 27.80 -12.07
N VAL A 231 -8.62 27.89 -12.68
CA VAL A 231 -9.63 26.81 -12.60
C VAL A 231 -9.13 25.55 -13.31
N ALA A 232 -8.56 25.67 -14.51
CA ALA A 232 -8.03 24.54 -15.26
C ALA A 232 -6.92 23.79 -14.49
N LEU A 233 -5.96 24.51 -13.91
CA LEU A 233 -4.89 23.87 -13.11
C LEU A 233 -5.43 23.17 -11.86
N LEU A 234 -6.42 23.75 -11.18
CA LEU A 234 -7.09 23.10 -10.05
C LEU A 234 -7.78 21.81 -10.47
N SER A 235 -8.50 21.82 -11.59
CA SER A 235 -9.17 20.64 -12.14
C SER A 235 -8.16 19.53 -12.47
N VAL A 236 -7.06 19.84 -13.16
CA VAL A 236 -6.03 18.85 -13.49
C VAL A 236 -5.34 18.30 -12.23
N LYS A 237 -5.06 19.16 -11.24
CA LYS A 237 -4.50 18.72 -9.94
C LYS A 237 -5.41 17.71 -9.23
N CYS A 238 -6.72 17.99 -9.22
CA CYS A 238 -7.72 17.08 -8.66
C CYS A 238 -7.76 15.75 -9.44
N CYS A 239 -7.85 15.81 -10.78
CA CYS A 239 -7.89 14.62 -11.63
C CYS A 239 -6.65 13.73 -11.46
N LEU A 240 -5.44 14.32 -11.43
CA LEU A 240 -4.21 13.55 -11.21
C LEU A 240 -4.11 13.00 -9.79
N TRP A 241 -4.62 13.72 -8.78
CA TRP A 241 -4.70 13.19 -7.42
C TRP A 241 -5.59 11.95 -7.37
N CYS A 242 -6.78 12.01 -7.95
CA CYS A 242 -7.68 10.86 -8.08
C CYS A 242 -7.04 9.73 -8.87
N PHE A 243 -6.41 10.04 -10.00
CA PHE A 243 -5.75 9.06 -10.86
C PHE A 243 -4.61 8.33 -10.13
N GLU A 244 -3.77 9.04 -9.36
CA GLU A 244 -2.74 8.40 -8.53
C GLU A 244 -3.37 7.43 -7.52
N LYS A 245 -4.47 7.81 -6.87
CA LYS A 245 -5.16 6.94 -5.90
C LYS A 245 -5.73 5.70 -6.58
N CYS A 246 -6.38 5.85 -7.73
CA CYS A 246 -6.91 4.73 -8.51
C CYS A 246 -5.80 3.77 -8.97
N ILE A 247 -4.71 4.31 -9.52
CA ILE A 247 -3.58 3.50 -9.98
C ILE A 247 -2.90 2.78 -8.81
N LYS A 248 -2.71 3.44 -7.66
CA LYS A 248 -2.18 2.77 -6.46
C LYS A 248 -3.08 1.65 -5.96
N PHE A 249 -4.39 1.87 -5.93
CA PHE A 249 -5.36 0.85 -5.56
C PHE A 249 -5.32 -0.33 -6.53
N LEU A 250 -5.34 -0.07 -7.84
CA LEU A 250 -5.27 -1.10 -8.87
C LEU A 250 -3.96 -1.90 -8.76
N SER A 251 -2.82 -1.22 -8.66
CA SER A 251 -1.49 -1.84 -8.56
C SER A 251 -1.37 -2.72 -7.31
N LYS A 252 -1.85 -2.25 -6.14
CA LYS A 252 -1.82 -3.05 -4.90
C LYS A 252 -2.54 -4.39 -5.07
N ASN A 253 -3.77 -4.34 -5.61
CA ASN A 253 -4.58 -5.54 -5.83
C ASN A 253 -4.01 -6.43 -6.94
N ALA A 254 -3.41 -5.84 -7.97
CA ALA A 254 -2.68 -6.58 -8.99
C ALA A 254 -1.49 -7.35 -8.38
N TYR A 255 -0.66 -6.71 -7.55
CA TYR A 255 0.48 -7.35 -6.90
C TYR A 255 0.08 -8.55 -6.03
N ILE A 256 -1.04 -8.45 -5.32
CA ILE A 256 -1.62 -9.57 -4.56
C ILE A 256 -1.96 -10.74 -5.50
N LEU A 257 -2.60 -10.45 -6.63
CA LEU A 257 -2.97 -11.47 -7.61
C LEU A 257 -1.77 -12.08 -8.33
N ILE A 258 -0.71 -11.29 -8.59
CA ILE A 258 0.57 -11.78 -9.11
C ILE A 258 1.18 -12.76 -8.11
N ALA A 259 1.21 -12.40 -6.83
CA ALA A 259 1.73 -13.27 -5.78
C ALA A 259 0.93 -14.58 -5.63
N MET A 260 -0.38 -14.51 -5.82
CA MET A 260 -1.28 -15.67 -5.71
C MET A 260 -1.26 -16.57 -6.95
N LYS A 261 -1.12 -16.01 -8.16
CA LYS A 261 -1.35 -16.73 -9.43
C LYS A 261 -0.21 -16.70 -10.44
N GLY A 262 0.81 -15.88 -10.24
CA GLY A 262 1.94 -15.75 -11.17
C GLY A 262 1.55 -15.19 -12.54
N SER A 263 0.62 -14.24 -12.60
CA SER A 263 0.19 -13.61 -13.87
C SER A 263 0.94 -12.30 -14.15
N SER A 264 0.87 -11.79 -15.40
CA SER A 264 1.45 -10.49 -15.74
C SER A 264 0.66 -9.33 -15.12
N PHE A 265 1.29 -8.17 -14.95
CA PHE A 265 0.67 -7.01 -14.28
C PHE A 265 -0.70 -6.61 -14.86
N CYS A 266 -0.83 -6.49 -16.19
CA CYS A 266 -2.10 -6.09 -16.82
C CYS A 266 -3.20 -7.14 -16.62
N ALA A 267 -2.87 -8.43 -16.79
CA ALA A 267 -3.82 -9.52 -16.57
C ALA A 267 -4.27 -9.60 -15.10
N ALA A 268 -3.32 -9.48 -14.17
CA ALA A 268 -3.59 -9.42 -12.74
C ALA A 268 -4.45 -8.22 -12.35
N SER A 269 -4.19 -7.05 -12.94
CA SER A 269 -4.97 -5.83 -12.71
C SER A 269 -6.42 -6.00 -13.16
N ALA A 270 -6.64 -6.48 -14.39
CA ALA A 270 -7.99 -6.70 -14.92
C ALA A 270 -8.77 -7.72 -14.09
N ARG A 271 -8.12 -8.84 -13.73
CA ARG A 271 -8.76 -9.90 -12.93
C ARG A 271 -9.07 -9.43 -11.51
N SER A 272 -8.13 -8.78 -10.83
CA SER A 272 -8.33 -8.29 -9.46
C SER A 272 -9.42 -7.22 -9.41
N PHE A 273 -9.46 -6.31 -10.39
CA PHE A 273 -10.54 -5.32 -10.50
C PHE A 273 -11.90 -5.99 -10.71
N LYS A 274 -12.00 -6.96 -11.61
CA LYS A 274 -13.23 -7.74 -11.84
C LYS A 274 -13.70 -8.46 -10.57
N LEU A 275 -12.76 -9.05 -9.83
CA LEU A 275 -13.03 -9.77 -8.58
C LEU A 275 -13.58 -8.84 -7.49
N ILE A 276 -12.94 -7.68 -7.32
CA ILE A 276 -13.35 -6.64 -6.38
C ILE A 276 -14.71 -6.07 -6.76
N PHE A 277 -14.95 -5.79 -8.04
CA PHE A 277 -16.21 -5.21 -8.50
C PHE A 277 -17.39 -6.16 -8.27
N LYS A 278 -17.23 -7.45 -8.57
CA LYS A 278 -18.24 -8.49 -8.28
C LYS A 278 -18.57 -8.60 -6.79
N ASN A 279 -17.61 -8.29 -5.92
CA ASN A 279 -17.74 -8.39 -4.47
C ASN A 279 -17.71 -7.02 -3.76
N MET A 280 -18.05 -5.92 -4.45
CA MET A 280 -17.77 -4.56 -3.99
C MET A 280 -18.32 -4.27 -2.60
N ALA A 281 -19.56 -4.67 -2.30
CA ALA A 281 -20.16 -4.44 -0.98
C ALA A 281 -19.42 -5.18 0.15
N ARG A 282 -18.90 -6.40 -0.11
CA ARG A 282 -18.08 -7.15 0.86
C ARG A 282 -16.75 -6.44 1.06
N VAL A 283 -16.06 -6.10 -0.04
CA VAL A 283 -14.76 -5.43 -0.04
C VAL A 283 -14.82 -4.06 0.65
N ALA A 284 -15.83 -3.24 0.35
CA ALA A 284 -15.99 -1.91 0.94
C ALA A 284 -16.12 -1.97 2.46
N VAL A 285 -16.89 -2.93 3.00
CA VAL A 285 -17.04 -3.11 4.45
C VAL A 285 -15.75 -3.56 5.10
N VAL A 286 -15.07 -4.57 4.51
CA VAL A 286 -13.78 -5.06 5.01
C VAL A 286 -12.75 -3.94 5.05
N ASN A 287 -12.61 -3.18 3.98
CA ASN A 287 -11.63 -2.10 3.88
C ASN A 287 -11.96 -0.96 4.85
N SER A 288 -13.24 -0.60 5.01
CA SER A 288 -13.66 0.47 5.95
C SER A 288 -13.36 0.10 7.40
N ILE A 289 -13.70 -1.12 7.82
CA ILE A 289 -13.44 -1.59 9.19
C ILE A 289 -11.94 -1.72 9.43
N SER A 290 -11.22 -2.33 8.49
CA SER A 290 -9.79 -2.53 8.61
C SER A 290 -9.06 -1.20 8.68
N PHE A 291 -9.41 -0.22 7.83
CA PHE A 291 -8.87 1.13 7.89
C PHE A 291 -9.05 1.76 9.28
N PHE A 292 -10.26 1.69 9.85
CA PHE A 292 -10.55 2.23 11.17
C PHE A 292 -9.76 1.51 12.29
N LEU A 293 -9.75 0.18 12.29
CA LEU A 293 -9.01 -0.62 13.28
C LEU A 293 -7.51 -0.36 13.23
N LEU A 294 -6.94 -0.35 12.02
CA LEU A 294 -5.53 -0.08 11.79
C LEU A 294 -5.15 1.36 12.15
N PHE A 295 -6.06 2.32 11.96
CA PHE A 295 -5.89 3.70 12.44
C PHE A 295 -5.85 3.76 13.98
N LEU A 296 -6.75 3.07 14.67
CA LEU A 296 -6.75 3.00 16.14
C LEU A 296 -5.47 2.37 16.69
N ILE A 297 -4.92 1.35 16.02
CA ILE A 297 -3.64 0.76 16.40
C ILE A 297 -2.51 1.81 16.32
N LYS A 298 -2.42 2.57 15.22
CA LYS A 298 -1.41 3.65 15.10
C LYS A 298 -1.59 4.71 16.17
N LEU A 299 -2.82 5.17 16.39
CA LEU A 299 -3.14 6.18 17.38
C LEU A 299 -2.76 5.73 18.79
N THR A 300 -3.10 4.50 19.17
CA THR A 300 -2.82 3.95 20.50
C THR A 300 -1.32 3.82 20.75
N VAL A 301 -0.56 3.32 19.76
CA VAL A 301 0.92 3.22 19.88
C VAL A 301 1.55 4.60 20.03
N THR A 302 1.14 5.57 19.20
CA THR A 302 1.65 6.94 19.27
C THR A 302 1.32 7.61 20.60
N LEU A 303 0.09 7.48 21.11
CA LEU A 303 -0.30 8.03 22.41
C LEU A 303 0.47 7.37 23.56
N ALA A 304 0.61 6.04 23.54
CA ALA A 304 1.34 5.32 24.59
C ALA A 304 2.81 5.75 24.66
N VAL A 305 3.48 5.87 23.51
CA VAL A 305 4.87 6.38 23.45
C VAL A 305 4.95 7.84 23.89
N GLY A 306 4.03 8.69 23.43
CA GLY A 306 3.98 10.10 23.83
C GLY A 306 3.79 10.27 25.33
N LEU A 307 2.87 9.52 25.94
CA LEU A 307 2.64 9.50 27.38
C LEU A 307 3.84 8.96 28.15
N ALA A 308 4.48 7.89 27.67
CA ALA A 308 5.67 7.33 28.30
C ALA A 308 6.83 8.32 28.30
N VAL A 309 7.13 8.95 27.15
CA VAL A 309 8.20 9.97 27.05
C VAL A 309 7.86 11.19 27.90
N PHE A 310 6.61 11.66 27.86
CA PHE A 310 6.17 12.77 28.71
C PHE A 310 6.31 12.44 30.20
N ALA A 311 5.91 11.24 30.63
CA ALA A 311 6.02 10.81 32.02
C ALA A 311 7.48 10.64 32.45
N LEU A 312 8.37 10.15 31.58
CA LEU A 312 9.81 10.06 31.85
C LEU A 312 10.43 11.45 32.02
N LEU A 313 10.14 12.38 31.10
CA LEU A 313 10.67 13.75 31.15
C LEU A 313 10.09 14.58 32.30
N SER A 314 8.81 14.36 32.64
CA SER A 314 8.14 15.01 33.78
C SER A 314 8.54 14.40 35.13
N LYS A 315 9.01 13.14 35.15
CA LYS A 315 9.58 12.54 36.35
C LYS A 315 11.05 12.90 36.54
N SER A 316 11.84 13.08 35.49
CA SER A 316 13.25 13.50 35.59
C SER A 316 13.44 14.92 36.17
N SER A 317 12.40 15.75 36.20
CA SER A 317 12.38 17.01 36.98
C SER A 317 12.13 16.81 38.48
N SER A 318 11.78 15.59 38.92
CA SER A 318 11.47 15.24 40.32
C SER A 318 12.30 14.07 40.88
N LEU A 319 12.93 13.28 40.01
CA LEU A 319 13.76 12.12 40.35
C LEU A 319 15.21 12.46 40.03
N SER A 320 16.01 12.66 41.09
CA SER A 320 17.47 12.72 41.06
C SER A 320 18.05 11.37 40.58
N LEU A 321 17.91 11.10 39.28
CA LEU A 321 18.79 10.17 38.59
C LEU A 321 20.20 10.74 38.71
N SER A 322 21.10 9.92 39.26
CA SER A 322 22.50 10.25 39.54
C SER A 322 23.11 11.08 38.41
N ALA A 323 23.67 12.23 38.78
CA ALA A 323 24.21 13.25 37.88
C ALA A 323 25.17 12.71 36.79
N ASP A 324 25.76 11.53 37.01
CA ASP A 324 26.68 10.84 36.09
C ASP A 324 26.02 10.24 34.83
N GLN A 325 24.72 9.94 34.82
CA GLN A 325 24.04 9.42 33.61
C GLN A 325 23.48 10.55 32.73
N LEU A 326 23.27 11.74 33.29
CA LEU A 326 22.73 12.91 32.59
C LEU A 326 23.84 13.72 31.88
N SER A 327 25.09 13.62 32.33
CA SER A 327 26.24 14.30 31.72
C SER A 327 26.57 13.79 30.30
N LEU A 328 26.19 12.55 29.97
CA LEU A 328 26.32 11.96 28.63
C LEU A 328 25.27 12.45 27.62
N LEU A 329 24.16 13.07 28.08
CA LEU A 329 23.06 13.55 27.22
C LEU A 329 23.05 15.06 27.00
N GLY A 330 24.10 15.77 27.41
CA GLY A 330 24.16 17.23 27.31
C GLY A 330 23.38 17.87 28.45
N GLY A 331 24.12 18.23 29.51
CA GLY A 331 23.55 18.90 30.68
C GLY A 331 23.05 20.29 30.33
N GLU A 332 21.75 20.41 30.11
CA GLU A 332 20.93 21.59 30.35
C GLU A 332 19.48 21.13 30.40
N THR A 333 18.75 21.51 31.45
CA THR A 333 17.35 21.16 31.64
C THR A 333 16.53 21.53 30.41
N VAL A 334 15.88 20.55 29.77
CA VAL A 334 15.06 20.76 28.57
C VAL A 334 13.99 21.81 28.88
N THR A 335 14.09 23.00 28.28
CA THR A 335 13.22 24.17 28.58
C THR A 335 11.74 23.91 28.26
N SER A 336 11.44 22.90 27.44
CA SER A 336 10.08 22.37 27.26
C SER A 336 10.10 20.87 26.91
N PRO A 337 9.44 19.99 27.68
CA PRO A 337 9.35 18.56 27.38
C PRO A 337 8.50 18.26 26.13
N LEU A 338 7.81 19.28 25.58
CA LEU A 338 6.90 19.11 24.44
C LEU A 338 7.63 18.76 23.15
N ALA A 339 8.77 19.40 22.86
CA ALA A 339 9.50 19.16 21.61
C ALA A 339 9.99 17.70 21.48
N PRO A 340 10.68 17.10 22.47
CA PRO A 340 11.04 15.69 22.43
C PRO A 340 9.83 14.75 22.34
N VAL A 341 8.72 15.06 23.01
CA VAL A 341 7.48 14.28 22.94
C VAL A 341 6.89 14.31 21.53
N VAL A 342 6.84 15.47 20.88
CA VAL A 342 6.34 15.59 19.50
C VAL A 342 7.22 14.79 18.53
N VAL A 343 8.55 14.91 18.66
CA VAL A 343 9.48 14.11 17.83
C VAL A 343 9.29 12.62 18.07
N ALA A 344 9.18 12.18 19.33
CA ALA A 344 8.92 10.78 19.68
C ALA A 344 7.58 10.28 19.11
N CYS A 345 6.53 11.10 19.17
CA CYS A 345 5.22 10.78 18.58
C CYS A 345 5.30 10.62 17.05
N VAL A 346 6.04 11.49 16.36
CA VAL A 346 6.25 11.40 14.90
C VAL A 346 7.00 10.11 14.55
N LEU A 347 8.08 9.80 15.26
CA LEU A 347 8.84 8.57 15.05
C LEU A 347 7.99 7.33 15.36
N ALA A 348 7.22 7.33 16.45
CA ALA A 348 6.31 6.25 16.81
C ALA A 348 5.24 6.04 15.73
N TRP A 349 4.69 7.12 15.17
CA TRP A 349 3.71 7.03 14.08
C TRP A 349 4.30 6.42 12.80
N LEU A 350 5.54 6.78 12.44
CA LEU A 350 6.25 6.22 11.29
C LEU A 350 6.49 4.71 11.47
N VAL A 351 7.00 4.32 12.64
CA VAL A 351 7.24 2.92 13.00
C VAL A 351 5.93 2.14 13.00
N ALA A 352 4.91 2.62 13.70
CA ALA A 352 3.58 1.99 13.73
C ALA A 352 2.99 1.84 12.32
N SER A 353 3.19 2.83 11.45
CA SER A 353 2.73 2.75 10.06
C SER A 353 3.41 1.62 9.28
N ALA A 354 4.71 1.39 9.46
CA ALA A 354 5.41 0.30 8.80
C ALA A 354 4.83 -1.07 9.17
N PHE A 355 4.57 -1.32 10.46
CA PHE A 355 3.96 -2.57 10.92
C PHE A 355 2.50 -2.72 10.47
N VAL A 356 1.72 -1.65 10.57
CA VAL A 356 0.31 -1.66 10.16
C VAL A 356 0.15 -1.91 8.67
N ASN A 357 1.08 -1.45 7.83
CA ASN A 357 1.05 -1.74 6.39
C ASN A 357 1.16 -3.25 6.09
N VAL A 358 1.83 -4.03 6.96
CA VAL A 358 1.89 -5.48 6.82
C VAL A 358 0.54 -6.12 7.14
N TYR A 359 -0.10 -5.66 8.21
CA TYR A 359 -1.46 -6.08 8.56
C TYR A 359 -2.46 -5.74 7.45
N ASP A 360 -2.38 -4.52 6.90
CA ASP A 360 -3.22 -4.06 5.79
C ASP A 360 -3.05 -4.95 4.54
N ALA A 361 -1.81 -5.24 4.15
CA ALA A 361 -1.52 -6.15 3.03
C ALA A 361 -2.00 -7.58 3.28
N ALA A 362 -1.90 -8.08 4.52
CA ALA A 362 -2.41 -9.41 4.88
C ALA A 362 -3.93 -9.48 4.79
N ILE A 363 -4.65 -8.45 5.28
CA ILE A 363 -6.11 -8.36 5.18
C ILE A 363 -6.57 -8.34 3.74
N ASP A 364 -5.98 -7.48 2.90
CA ASP A 364 -6.31 -7.43 1.47
C ASP A 364 -6.02 -8.75 0.77
N THR A 365 -4.95 -9.44 1.16
CA THR A 365 -4.62 -10.76 0.60
C THR A 365 -5.66 -11.80 0.96
N ILE A 366 -6.03 -11.94 2.24
CA ILE A 366 -7.08 -12.88 2.67
C ILE A 366 -8.41 -12.53 2.01
N LEU A 367 -8.74 -11.24 1.89
CA LEU A 367 -9.94 -10.78 1.20
C LEU A 367 -9.95 -11.21 -0.27
N LEU A 368 -8.86 -11.00 -1.01
CA LEU A 368 -8.76 -11.42 -2.41
C LEU A 368 -8.77 -12.94 -2.55
N CYS A 369 -8.09 -13.69 -1.67
CA CYS A 369 -8.15 -15.14 -1.66
C CYS A 369 -9.58 -15.64 -1.39
N PHE A 370 -10.28 -15.04 -0.42
CA PHE A 370 -11.67 -15.36 -0.13
C PHE A 370 -12.60 -15.05 -1.31
N CYS A 371 -12.46 -13.87 -1.93
CA CYS A 371 -13.27 -13.53 -3.11
C CYS A 371 -13.02 -14.50 -4.27
N GLU A 372 -11.77 -14.90 -4.50
CA GLU A 372 -11.43 -15.88 -5.54
C GLU A 372 -11.98 -17.27 -5.20
N ASP A 373 -11.88 -17.70 -3.95
CA ASP A 373 -12.42 -18.96 -3.45
C ASP A 373 -13.94 -19.05 -3.66
N THR A 374 -14.67 -17.95 -3.38
CA THR A 374 -16.11 -17.86 -3.67
C THR A 374 -16.43 -17.83 -5.17
N GLU A 375 -15.52 -17.35 -6.03
CA GLU A 375 -15.72 -17.41 -7.48
C GLU A 375 -15.52 -18.83 -8.03
N LEU A 376 -14.63 -19.62 -7.41
CA LEU A 376 -14.34 -21.00 -7.81
C LEU A 376 -15.41 -22.00 -7.32
N HIS A 377 -15.87 -21.86 -6.08
CA HIS A 377 -16.77 -22.84 -5.43
C HIS A 377 -18.23 -22.35 -5.33
N GLY A 378 -18.56 -21.21 -5.93
CA GLY A 378 -19.82 -20.50 -5.65
C GLY A 378 -19.83 -19.92 -4.24
N ASP A 379 -20.91 -19.22 -3.86
CA ASP A 379 -21.11 -18.65 -2.52
C ASP A 379 -21.37 -19.75 -1.46
N THR A 380 -20.61 -20.86 -1.50
CA THR A 380 -20.67 -22.02 -0.60
C THR A 380 -19.37 -22.16 0.21
N SER A 381 -19.37 -23.01 1.23
CA SER A 381 -18.21 -23.26 2.08
C SER A 381 -17.15 -24.11 1.37
N SER A 382 -15.95 -23.56 1.22
CA SER A 382 -14.78 -24.25 0.65
C SER A 382 -13.90 -24.91 1.73
N GLU A 383 -13.16 -25.95 1.37
CA GLU A 383 -12.24 -26.66 2.26
C GLU A 383 -11.09 -25.77 2.75
N PHE A 384 -10.74 -24.71 2.00
CA PHE A 384 -9.67 -23.79 2.35
C PHE A 384 -10.11 -22.77 3.42
N MET A 385 -11.41 -22.51 3.55
CA MET A 385 -11.94 -21.57 4.52
C MET A 385 -11.75 -22.07 5.96
N SER A 386 -11.57 -21.16 6.92
CA SER A 386 -11.60 -21.55 8.33
C SER A 386 -13.01 -21.95 8.76
N LYS A 387 -13.13 -22.78 9.80
CA LYS A 387 -14.43 -23.24 10.34
C LYS A 387 -15.42 -22.08 10.61
N GLU A 388 -14.91 -20.94 11.05
CA GLU A 388 -15.70 -19.72 11.27
C GLU A 388 -16.26 -19.15 9.94
N LEU A 389 -15.42 -19.06 8.90
CA LEU A 389 -15.83 -18.63 7.56
C LEU A 389 -16.81 -19.63 6.93
N GLN A 390 -16.55 -20.94 7.03
CA GLN A 390 -17.45 -21.99 6.54
C GLN A 390 -18.85 -21.87 7.17
N ARG A 391 -18.91 -21.70 8.49
CA ARG A 391 -20.18 -21.51 9.22
C ARG A 391 -20.92 -20.25 8.79
N ILE A 392 -20.20 -19.15 8.51
CA ILE A 392 -20.81 -17.91 8.02
C ILE A 392 -21.38 -18.08 6.60
N MET A 393 -20.75 -18.93 5.78
CA MET A 393 -21.20 -19.29 4.44
C MET A 393 -22.32 -20.36 4.44
N GLY A 394 -22.72 -20.87 5.60
CA GLY A 394 -23.81 -21.84 5.74
C GLY A 394 -23.41 -23.30 5.56
N GLY A 395 -22.11 -23.62 5.59
CA GLY A 395 -21.63 -25.01 5.55
C GLY A 395 -21.32 -25.56 6.95
N ASP A 396 -21.96 -26.66 7.32
CA ASP A 396 -21.60 -27.46 8.51
C ASP A 396 -20.52 -28.52 8.19
N ALA A 397 -20.26 -28.77 6.90
CA ALA A 397 -19.15 -29.56 6.37
C ALA A 397 -18.76 -29.02 4.97
N PRO A 398 -17.48 -29.09 4.55
CA PRO A 398 -17.08 -28.68 3.20
C PRO A 398 -17.88 -29.49 2.17
N ASN A 399 -18.50 -28.80 1.21
CA ASN A 399 -19.25 -29.47 0.16
C ASN A 399 -18.23 -30.21 -0.74
N ARG A 400 -18.13 -31.55 -0.58
CA ARG A 400 -17.21 -32.39 -1.36
C ARG A 400 -17.69 -32.61 -2.80
N GLU A 401 -18.87 -32.11 -3.17
CA GLU A 401 -19.41 -32.20 -4.52
C GLU A 401 -18.92 -31.03 -5.39
N GLY A 402 -17.69 -31.15 -5.86
CA GLY A 402 -17.11 -30.33 -6.93
C GLY A 402 -16.24 -31.22 -7.80
N LYS A 403 -16.62 -31.34 -9.08
CA LYS A 403 -15.99 -32.13 -10.18
C LYS A 403 -14.57 -32.63 -9.89
N GLU A 404 -14.36 -33.94 -10.08
CA GLU A 404 -13.03 -34.56 -10.18
C GLU A 404 -12.13 -33.75 -11.10
N GLY A 405 -11.32 -32.94 -10.45
CA GLY A 405 -10.50 -31.93 -11.05
C GLY A 405 -9.92 -31.27 -9.83
N LYS A 406 -8.85 -31.88 -9.29
CA LYS A 406 -8.00 -31.23 -8.28
C LYS A 406 -7.97 -29.75 -8.65
N PRO A 407 -8.40 -28.83 -7.77
CA PRO A 407 -8.25 -27.42 -8.06
C PRO A 407 -6.84 -27.27 -8.60
N GLN A 408 -6.65 -26.58 -9.71
CA GLN A 408 -5.33 -26.06 -10.01
C GLN A 408 -5.01 -25.10 -8.88
N LEU A 409 -4.59 -25.67 -7.74
CA LEU A 409 -3.74 -25.06 -6.77
C LEU A 409 -2.62 -24.56 -7.66
N ILE A 410 -2.63 -23.27 -7.97
CA ILE A 410 -1.47 -22.65 -8.58
C ILE A 410 -0.43 -22.77 -7.48
N GLN A 411 0.29 -23.88 -7.61
CA GLN A 411 1.53 -24.21 -7.00
C GLN A 411 2.27 -22.87 -6.94
N VAL A 412 2.51 -22.37 -5.73
CA VAL A 412 3.22 -21.11 -5.49
C VAL A 412 4.67 -21.18 -6.04
N ALA A 413 5.00 -22.16 -6.89
CA ALA A 413 6.23 -22.36 -7.62
C ALA A 413 5.98 -23.30 -8.82
N PRO A 414 6.62 -23.11 -9.98
CA PRO A 414 6.76 -24.18 -10.96
C PRO A 414 7.63 -25.29 -10.36
N ARG A 415 7.23 -26.56 -10.56
CA ARG A 415 8.03 -27.74 -10.21
C ARG A 415 9.38 -27.64 -10.94
N GLY A 416 10.48 -27.65 -10.19
CA GLY A 416 11.75 -28.09 -10.76
C GLY A 416 11.59 -29.55 -11.16
N GLU A 417 11.99 -29.89 -12.38
CA GLU A 417 11.97 -31.25 -12.92
C GLU A 417 12.86 -32.17 -12.05
N GLY A 418 12.24 -32.84 -11.08
CA GLY A 418 12.81 -34.00 -10.40
C GLY A 418 12.36 -35.25 -11.13
N LYS A 419 13.31 -35.95 -11.77
CA LYS A 419 13.16 -37.25 -12.43
C LYS A 419 12.24 -38.18 -11.63
N SER A 420 11.07 -38.48 -12.19
CA SER A 420 10.25 -39.61 -11.77
C SER A 420 10.59 -40.78 -12.70
N THR A 421 11.39 -41.72 -12.21
CA THR A 421 11.56 -43.03 -12.82
C THR A 421 10.24 -43.80 -12.71
N SER A 422 9.58 -44.04 -13.84
CA SER A 422 8.48 -45.02 -13.96
C SER A 422 8.94 -46.17 -14.87
N PRO A 423 8.75 -47.46 -14.48
CA PRO A 423 9.03 -48.60 -15.34
C PRO A 423 7.92 -48.80 -16.41
N PRO A 424 8.17 -49.56 -17.48
CA PRO A 424 7.50 -49.40 -18.77
C PRO A 424 6.23 -50.25 -18.92
N GLY A 425 5.27 -49.79 -19.73
CA GLY A 425 4.09 -50.57 -20.11
C GLY A 425 3.11 -49.90 -21.08
N SER A 426 3.41 -50.00 -22.38
CA SER A 426 2.57 -50.02 -23.60
C SER A 426 1.59 -48.87 -23.98
N PRO A 427 1.40 -48.62 -25.30
CA PRO A 427 0.83 -47.38 -25.83
C PRO A 427 -0.66 -47.50 -26.20
N ALA A 428 -1.42 -46.41 -26.02
CA ALA A 428 -2.78 -46.30 -26.56
C ALA A 428 -3.01 -44.92 -27.22
N ARG A 429 -3.06 -44.98 -28.55
CA ARG A 429 -3.87 -44.22 -29.53
C ARG A 429 -4.19 -42.73 -29.30
N PHE A 430 -3.67 -41.94 -30.23
CA PHE A 430 -4.10 -40.59 -30.59
C PHE A 430 -5.39 -40.69 -31.44
N GLU A 431 -6.48 -40.08 -31.00
CA GLU A 431 -7.65 -39.79 -31.86
C GLU A 431 -7.97 -38.29 -31.76
N THR A 432 -8.03 -37.64 -32.91
CA THR A 432 -8.62 -36.31 -33.11
C THR A 432 -9.96 -36.51 -33.80
N PRO A 433 -10.94 -35.62 -33.58
CA PRO A 433 -11.91 -35.37 -34.64
C PRO A 433 -12.05 -33.89 -34.98
N VAL A 434 -12.00 -33.65 -36.29
CA VAL A 434 -12.42 -32.47 -37.03
C VAL A 434 -13.79 -32.83 -37.65
N GLU A 435 -14.81 -32.00 -37.48
CA GLU A 435 -16.07 -31.99 -38.28
C GLU A 435 -16.69 -30.58 -38.08
N ARG A 436 -16.72 -29.68 -39.07
CA ARG A 436 -17.51 -29.61 -40.32
C ARG A 436 -19.03 -29.63 -40.05
N MET A 437 -19.66 -28.45 -40.04
CA MET A 437 -21.10 -28.30 -40.25
C MET A 437 -21.33 -27.76 -41.67
N GLU A 438 -22.02 -28.58 -42.47
CA GLU A 438 -22.64 -28.22 -43.74
C GLU A 438 -24.01 -27.55 -43.52
N GLU A 439 -24.37 -26.77 -44.54
CA GLU A 439 -25.64 -26.11 -44.83
C GLU A 439 -26.85 -27.07 -44.96
N THR A 440 -28.02 -26.44 -45.17
CA THR A 440 -29.35 -26.93 -45.62
C THR A 440 -30.31 -27.33 -44.49
N ASP A 441 -31.59 -26.91 -44.42
CA ASP A 441 -32.52 -26.23 -45.33
C ASP A 441 -33.69 -25.57 -44.56
N ILE A 442 -34.41 -24.68 -45.26
CA ILE A 442 -35.67 -23.94 -44.97
C ILE A 442 -35.54 -22.51 -44.43
#